data_AF-A0A350UVZ0-F1
#
_entry.id   AF-A0A350UVZ0-F1
#
_cell.length_a   1.000
_cell.length_b   1.000
_cell.length_c   1.000
_cell.angle_alpha   90.00
_cell.angle_beta   90.00
_cell.angle_gamma   90.00
#
_symmetry.space_group_name_H-M   'P 1'
#
loop_
_entity.id
_entity.type
_entity.pdbx_description
1 polymer ?
#
loop_
_entity_poly.entity_id
_entity_poly.type
_entity_poly.pdbx_seq_one_letter_code
_entity_poly.pdbx_strand_id
1 'polypeptide(L)'
;MNWISTGAIFSGLSVMLGAMGAHGLKNVLTEKKLSAFQTATEYMGYHGLALILVGIVCLQLGAGGTKALRKVGILLTAGVFMFSGSIYILTFDGPRLFGPITPLGGLCFMAGWFIFAGVIHKHFKNQAS
;
A
#
# COMPACT_ATOMS: atom_id res chain seq x y z
N MET A 1 -8.79 3.65 14.06
CA MET A 1 -8.10 4.09 12.83
C MET A 1 -9.01 3.77 11.67
N ASN A 2 -9.39 4.77 10.86
CA ASN A 2 -10.33 4.57 9.76
C ASN A 2 -9.56 4.16 8.49
N TRP A 3 -9.49 2.85 8.23
CA TRP A 3 -8.75 2.31 7.07
C TRP A 3 -9.32 2.75 5.73
N ILE A 4 -10.64 2.98 5.66
CA ILE A 4 -11.31 3.47 4.46
C ILE A 4 -10.78 4.86 4.12
N SER A 5 -10.73 5.77 5.10
CA SER A 5 -10.17 7.11 4.89
C SER A 5 -8.69 7.08 4.51
N THR A 6 -7.87 6.29 5.20
CA THR A 6 -6.43 6.16 4.86
C THR A 6 -6.24 5.62 3.45
N GLY A 7 -6.98 4.57 3.07
CA GLY A 7 -6.91 3.99 1.75
C GLY A 7 -7.39 4.92 0.64
N ALA A 8 -8.45 5.70 0.89
CA ALA A 8 -8.93 6.73 -0.04
C ALA A 8 -7.89 7.83 -0.27
N ILE A 9 -7.20 8.27 0.80
CA ILE A 9 -6.12 9.25 0.69
C ILE A 9 -4.99 8.70 -0.17
N PHE A 10 -4.50 7.47 0.09
CA PHE A 10 -3.42 6.89 -0.72
C PHE A 10 -3.83 6.65 -2.18
N SER A 11 -5.07 6.21 -2.42
CA SER A 11 -5.57 6.01 -3.78
C SER A 11 -5.69 7.34 -4.53
N GLY A 12 -6.20 8.40 -3.88
CA GLY A 12 -6.27 9.74 -4.47
C GLY A 12 -4.89 10.35 -4.74
N LEU A 13 -3.95 10.20 -3.81
CA LEU A 13 -2.56 10.59 -4.01
C LEU A 13 -1.92 9.81 -5.18
N SER A 14 -2.28 8.54 -5.36
CA SER A 14 -1.77 7.73 -6.47
C SER A 14 -2.23 8.28 -7.82
N VAL A 15 -3.51 8.65 -7.93
CA VAL A 15 -4.02 9.32 -9.14
C VAL A 15 -3.28 10.64 -9.39
N MET A 16 -3.13 11.48 -8.36
CA MET A 16 -2.47 12.77 -8.48
C MET A 16 -0.99 12.64 -8.91
N LEU A 17 -0.23 11.77 -8.25
CA LEU A 17 1.17 11.53 -8.58
C LEU A 17 1.31 10.85 -9.94
N GLY A 18 0.39 9.95 -10.32
CA GLY A 18 0.39 9.29 -11.62
C GLY A 18 0.21 10.30 -12.77
N ALA A 19 -0.71 11.25 -12.62
CA ALA A 19 -0.89 12.34 -13.57
C ALA A 19 0.37 13.23 -13.66
N MET A 20 0.97 13.56 -12.52
CA MET A 20 2.24 14.30 -12.46
C MET A 20 3.38 13.54 -13.16
N GLY A 21 3.47 12.21 -12.98
CA GLY A 21 4.43 11.36 -13.68
C GLY A 21 4.25 11.40 -15.20
N ALA A 22 3.02 11.17 -15.66
CA ALA A 22 2.70 11.07 -17.09
C ALA A 22 2.87 12.38 -17.86
N HIS A 23 2.50 13.51 -17.25
CA HIS A 23 2.47 14.82 -17.93
C HIS A 23 3.55 15.79 -17.46
N GLY A 24 3.91 15.79 -16.17
CA GLY A 24 4.80 16.78 -15.57
C GLY A 24 6.27 16.35 -15.48
N LEU A 25 6.55 15.05 -15.34
CA LEU A 25 7.90 14.55 -15.04
C LEU A 25 8.61 13.86 -16.22
N LYS A 26 7.92 13.61 -17.33
CA LYS A 26 8.46 12.86 -18.47
C LYS A 26 9.73 13.47 -19.08
N ASN A 27 9.82 14.81 -19.08
CA ASN A 27 11.00 15.54 -19.59
C ASN A 27 11.98 15.96 -18.49
N VAL A 28 11.69 15.62 -17.22
CA VAL A 28 12.51 15.98 -16.05
C VAL A 28 13.32 14.79 -15.57
N LEU A 29 12.73 13.59 -15.60
CA LEU A 29 13.35 12.36 -15.13
C LEU A 29 13.87 11.52 -16.29
N THR A 30 14.94 10.76 -16.05
CA THR A 30 15.36 9.70 -16.97
C THR A 30 14.27 8.62 -17.04
N GLU A 31 14.21 7.87 -18.14
CA GLU A 31 13.22 6.79 -18.30
C GLU A 31 13.22 5.80 -17.13
N LYS A 32 14.40 5.43 -16.63
CA LYS A 32 14.56 4.55 -15.46
C LYS A 32 13.94 5.15 -14.20
N LYS A 33 14.18 6.44 -13.93
CA LYS A 33 13.63 7.14 -12.75
C LYS A 33 12.12 7.33 -12.87
N LEU A 34 11.64 7.67 -14.07
CA LEU A 34 10.22 7.81 -14.35
C LEU A 34 9.48 6.48 -14.15
N SER A 35 10.04 5.38 -14.64
CA SER A 35 9.49 4.04 -14.44
C SER A 35 9.44 3.68 -12.94
N ALA A 36 10.51 3.93 -12.19
CA ALA A 36 10.53 3.70 -10.74
C ALA A 36 9.47 4.54 -10.01
N PHE A 37 9.34 5.82 -10.36
CA PHE A 37 8.30 6.70 -9.84
C PHE A 37 6.89 6.15 -10.08
N GLN A 38 6.62 5.69 -11.31
CA GLN A 38 5.35 5.07 -11.67
C GLN A 38 5.08 3.81 -10.84
N THR A 39 6.07 2.92 -10.68
CA THR A 39 5.93 1.74 -9.81
C THR A 39 5.58 2.11 -8.37
N ALA A 40 6.23 3.13 -7.80
CA ALA A 40 5.91 3.61 -6.46
C ALA A 40 4.46 4.12 -6.36
N THR A 41 4.00 4.83 -7.39
CA THR A 41 2.63 5.34 -7.51
C THR A 41 1.59 4.23 -7.63
N GLU A 42 1.83 3.24 -8.49
CA GLU A 42 0.93 2.10 -8.67
C GLU A 42 0.79 1.29 -7.38
N TYR A 43 1.90 0.96 -6.72
CA TYR A 43 1.86 0.23 -5.44
C TYR A 43 1.14 1.02 -4.35
N MET A 44 1.33 2.34 -4.27
CA MET A 44 0.57 3.17 -3.33
C MET A 44 -0.94 3.11 -3.61
N GLY A 45 -1.34 3.11 -4.89
CA GLY A 45 -2.73 2.98 -5.31
C GLY A 45 -3.32 1.61 -4.96
N TYR A 46 -2.64 0.52 -5.31
CA TYR A 46 -3.09 -0.84 -5.01
C TYR A 46 -3.30 -1.07 -3.52
N HIS A 47 -2.34 -0.62 -2.70
CA HIS A 47 -2.44 -0.78 -1.25
C HIS A 47 -3.40 0.23 -0.61
N GLY A 48 -3.64 1.39 -1.24
CA GLY A 48 -4.75 2.27 -0.92
C GLY A 48 -6.11 1.60 -1.10
N LEU A 49 -6.36 0.99 -2.26
CA LEU A 49 -7.58 0.23 -2.54
C LEU A 49 -7.72 -0.97 -1.58
N ALA A 50 -6.62 -1.67 -1.30
CA ALA A 50 -6.60 -2.77 -0.33
C ALA A 50 -6.99 -2.29 1.08
N LEU A 51 -6.55 -1.11 1.52
CA LEU A 51 -6.96 -0.53 2.81
C LEU A 51 -8.45 -0.19 2.87
N ILE A 52 -9.02 0.29 1.77
CA ILE A 52 -10.48 0.48 1.65
C ILE A 52 -11.19 -0.86 1.84
N LEU A 53 -10.75 -1.91 1.12
CA LEU A 53 -11.31 -3.26 1.24
C LEU A 53 -11.20 -3.80 2.67
N VAL A 54 -10.04 -3.67 3.32
CA VAL A 54 -9.83 -4.08 4.73
C VAL A 54 -10.78 -3.33 5.65
N GLY A 55 -11.00 -2.03 5.42
CA GLY A 55 -11.97 -1.22 6.16
C GLY A 55 -13.40 -1.72 5.99
N ILE A 56 -13.82 -2.06 4.77
CA ILE A 56 -15.14 -2.63 4.48
C ILE A 56 -15.31 -3.99 5.16
N VAL A 57 -14.32 -4.88 5.06
CA VAL A 57 -14.35 -6.20 5.71
C VAL A 57 -14.41 -6.07 7.24
N CYS A 58 -13.71 -5.09 7.83
CA CYS A 58 -13.83 -4.80 9.26
C CYS A 58 -15.27 -4.49 9.67
N LEU A 59 -16.04 -3.78 8.84
CA LEU A 59 -17.45 -3.47 9.11
C LEU A 59 -18.33 -4.74 9.02
N GLN A 60 -18.01 -5.67 8.12
CA GLN A 60 -18.78 -6.90 7.94
C GLN A 60 -18.50 -7.97 9.01
N LEU A 61 -17.24 -8.13 9.45
CA LEU A 61 -16.84 -9.23 10.35
C LEU A 61 -17.05 -8.95 11.85
N GLY A 62 -17.42 -7.72 12.22
CA GLY A 62 -17.61 -7.32 13.61
C GLY A 62 -16.35 -7.53 14.49
N ALA A 63 -16.56 -7.76 15.80
CA ALA A 63 -15.49 -7.83 16.80
C ALA A 63 -14.52 -9.03 16.64
N GLY A 64 -14.94 -10.11 15.98
CA GLY A 64 -14.16 -11.36 15.90
C GLY A 64 -12.94 -11.30 14.99
N GLY A 65 -12.95 -10.44 13.96
CA GLY A 65 -11.85 -10.27 12.98
C GLY A 65 -10.94 -9.07 13.21
N THR A 66 -11.30 -8.18 14.15
CA THR A 66 -10.80 -6.79 14.18
C THR A 66 -9.31 -6.67 14.49
N LYS A 67 -8.75 -7.54 15.36
CA LYS A 67 -7.33 -7.47 15.73
C LYS A 67 -6.39 -7.84 14.58
N ALA A 68 -6.71 -8.89 13.83
CA ALA A 68 -5.90 -9.33 12.70
C ALA A 68 -6.02 -8.35 11.52
N LEU A 69 -7.23 -7.87 11.22
CA LEU A 69 -7.44 -6.84 10.19
C LEU A 69 -6.77 -5.51 10.54
N ARG A 70 -6.69 -5.14 11.83
CA ARG A 70 -5.89 -3.98 12.26
C ARG A 70 -4.41 -4.17 11.91
N LYS A 71 -3.84 -5.37 12.11
CA LYS A 71 -2.46 -5.66 11.71
C LYS A 71 -2.27 -5.55 10.21
N VAL A 72 -3.22 -6.07 9.41
CA VAL A 72 -3.20 -5.89 7.95
C VAL A 72 -3.13 -4.42 7.60
N GLY A 73 -4.03 -3.58 8.15
CA GLY A 73 -4.04 -2.15 7.86
C GLY A 73 -2.73 -1.44 8.22
N ILE A 74 -2.11 -1.80 9.36
CA ILE A 74 -0.80 -1.26 9.77
C ILE A 74 0.29 -1.68 8.78
N LEU A 75 0.36 -2.96 8.42
CA LEU A 75 1.39 -3.48 7.52
C LEU A 75 1.29 -2.88 6.12
N LEU A 76 0.07 -2.77 5.57
CA LEU A 76 -0.12 -2.14 4.26
C LEU A 76 0.25 -0.65 4.31
N THR A 77 -0.13 0.06 5.37
CA THR A 77 0.24 1.48 5.54
C THR A 77 1.76 1.65 5.66
N ALA A 78 2.42 0.86 6.51
CA ALA A 78 3.88 0.88 6.66
C ALA A 78 4.58 0.56 5.33
N GLY A 79 4.06 -0.42 4.59
CA GLY A 79 4.54 -0.75 3.26
C GLY A 79 4.48 0.42 2.29
N VAL A 80 3.40 1.23 2.28
CA VAL A 80 3.31 2.42 1.41
C VAL A 80 4.43 3.41 1.72
N PHE A 81 4.66 3.72 3.00
CA PHE A 81 5.71 4.66 3.37
C PHE A 81 7.12 4.12 3.08
N MET A 82 7.36 2.84 3.37
CA MET A 82 8.69 2.23 3.21
C MET A 82 9.01 1.89 1.76
N PHE A 83 8.05 1.38 0.99
CA PHE A 83 8.23 0.99 -0.41
C PHE A 83 8.07 2.21 -1.33
N SER A 84 6.87 2.78 -1.42
CA SER A 84 6.61 3.89 -2.35
C SER A 84 7.35 5.16 -1.93
N GLY A 85 7.34 5.49 -0.63
CA GLY A 85 8.03 6.68 -0.11
C GLY A 85 9.54 6.66 -0.37
N SER A 86 10.22 5.52 -0.16
CA SER A 86 11.66 5.41 -0.44
C SER A 86 11.97 5.55 -1.94
N ILE A 87 11.16 4.95 -2.82
CA ILE A 87 11.36 5.07 -4.27
C ILE A 87 11.15 6.51 -4.73
N TYR A 88 10.16 7.24 -4.20
CA TYR A 88 9.99 8.66 -4.50
C TYR A 88 11.23 9.47 -4.11
N ILE A 89 11.78 9.25 -2.92
CA ILE A 89 13.01 9.91 -2.47
C ILE A 89 14.18 9.62 -3.42
N LEU A 90 14.37 8.34 -3.79
CA LEU A 90 15.46 7.92 -4.68
C LEU A 90 15.29 8.42 -6.12
N THR A 91 14.05 8.65 -6.57
CA THR A 91 13.75 9.21 -7.89
C THR A 91 14.34 10.62 -8.03
N PHE A 92 14.31 11.41 -6.96
CA PHE A 92 14.84 12.77 -6.92
C PHE A 92 16.26 12.85 -6.30
N ASP A 93 17.07 11.82 -6.51
CA ASP A 93 18.47 11.74 -6.05
C ASP A 93 18.65 11.91 -4.53
N GLY A 94 17.64 11.52 -3.76
CA GLY A 94 17.75 11.45 -2.31
C GLY A 94 18.77 10.41 -1.80
N PRO A 95 19.00 10.35 -0.48
CA PRO A 95 20.07 9.52 0.09
C PRO A 95 19.96 8.04 -0.29
N ARG A 96 21.07 7.41 -0.71
CA ARG A 96 21.09 6.00 -1.10
C ARG A 96 20.72 5.02 0.03
N LEU A 97 20.78 5.49 1.28
CA LEU A 97 20.35 4.73 2.47
C LEU A 97 18.86 4.32 2.42
N PHE A 98 18.04 4.99 1.59
CA PHE A 98 16.64 4.61 1.39
C PHE A 98 16.48 3.35 0.51
N GLY A 99 17.51 2.93 -0.23
CA GLY A 99 17.46 1.74 -1.08
C GLY A 99 17.09 0.45 -0.32
N PRO A 100 17.79 0.12 0.78
CA PRO A 100 17.43 -1.03 1.63
C PRO A 100 16.06 -0.93 2.33
N ILE A 101 15.41 0.23 2.36
CA ILE A 101 14.09 0.41 2.96
C ILE A 101 12.99 -0.12 2.03
N THR A 102 13.18 -0.03 0.70
CA THR A 102 12.20 -0.51 -0.28
C THR A 102 11.86 -2.00 -0.12
N PRO A 103 12.82 -2.94 -0.02
CA PRO A 103 12.53 -4.36 0.21
C PRO A 103 11.75 -4.62 1.50
N LEU A 104 12.04 -3.88 2.58
CA LEU A 104 11.32 -4.02 3.84
C LEU A 104 9.85 -3.62 3.69
N GLY A 105 9.55 -2.57 2.91
CA GLY A 105 8.17 -2.21 2.57
C GLY A 105 7.46 -3.30 1.77
N GLY A 106 8.15 -3.96 0.84
CA GLY A 106 7.65 -5.12 0.11
C GLY A 106 7.31 -6.30 1.03
N LEU A 107 8.13 -6.56 2.05
CA LEU A 107 7.85 -7.57 3.07
C LEU A 107 6.61 -7.21 3.90
N CYS A 108 6.42 -5.93 4.25
CA CYS A 108 5.21 -5.49 4.92
C CYS A 108 3.95 -5.74 4.07
N PHE A 109 4.01 -5.44 2.77
CA PHE A 109 2.91 -5.72 1.85
C PHE A 109 2.56 -7.21 1.78
N MET A 110 3.56 -8.07 1.56
CA MET A 110 3.35 -9.52 1.51
C MET A 110 2.75 -10.06 2.81
N ALA A 111 3.32 -9.68 3.97
CA ALA A 111 2.80 -10.08 5.27
C ALA A 111 1.34 -9.61 5.48
N GLY A 112 1.02 -8.37 5.08
CA GLY A 112 -0.33 -7.83 5.15
C GLY A 112 -1.33 -8.66 4.33
N TRP A 113 -1.01 -8.97 3.07
CA TRP A 113 -1.85 -9.79 2.20
C TRP A 113 -2.03 -11.22 2.71
N PHE A 114 -0.97 -11.88 3.18
CA PHE A 114 -1.09 -13.24 3.72
C PHE A 114 -1.92 -13.31 5.00
N ILE A 115 -1.78 -12.33 5.90
CA ILE A 115 -2.64 -12.23 7.08
C ILE A 115 -4.09 -11.99 6.65
N PHE A 116 -4.32 -11.11 5.67
CA PHE A 116 -5.67 -10.83 5.18
C PHE A 116 -6.34 -12.08 4.61
N ALA A 117 -5.63 -12.83 3.75
CA ALA A 117 -6.10 -14.10 3.21
C ALA A 117 -6.44 -15.10 4.32
N GLY A 118 -5.59 -15.23 5.34
CA GLY A 118 -5.83 -16.11 6.49
C GLY A 118 -7.07 -15.74 7.30
N VAL A 119 -7.35 -14.44 7.48
CA VAL A 119 -8.56 -13.95 8.16
C VAL A 119 -9.81 -14.35 7.38
N ILE A 120 -9.82 -14.10 6.06
CA ILE A 120 -10.96 -14.42 5.20
C ILE A 120 -11.21 -15.94 5.17
N HIS A 121 -10.15 -16.73 4.97
CA HIS A 121 -10.25 -18.18 4.94
C HIS A 121 -10.83 -18.75 6.25
N LYS A 122 -10.34 -18.27 7.40
CA LYS A 122 -10.86 -18.69 8.71
C LYS A 122 -12.32 -18.30 8.91
N HIS A 123 -12.73 -17.13 8.43
CA HIS A 123 -14.11 -16.68 8.54
C HIS A 123 -15.08 -17.62 7.82
N PHE A 124 -14.79 -17.97 6.56
CA PHE A 124 -15.64 -18.88 5.79
C PHE A 124 -15.64 -20.30 6.35
N LYS A 125 -14.49 -20.81 6.81
CA LYS A 125 -14.41 -22.13 7.43
C LYS A 125 -15.31 -22.24 8.67
N ASN A 126 -15.36 -21.20 9.50
CA ASN A 126 -16.16 -21.18 10.72
C ASN A 126 -17.68 -21.04 10.47
N GLN A 127 -18.10 -20.59 9.28
CA GLN A 127 -19.53 -20.55 8.93
C GLN A 127 -20.05 -21.86 8.33
N ALA A 128 -19.14 -22.72 7.85
CA ALA A 128 -19.49 -24.01 7.25
C ALA A 128 -19.54 -25.17 8.27
N SER A 129 -19.20 -24.92 9.54
CA SER A 129 -19.20 -25.85 10.66
C SER A 129 -20.30 -25.52 11.66
#